data_AF-A0A355FA42-F1
#
_entry.id   AF-A0A355FA42-F1
#
_cell.length_a   1.000
_cell.length_b   1.000
_cell.length_c   1.000
_cell.angle_alpha   90.00
_cell.angle_beta   90.00
_cell.angle_gamma   90.00
#
_symmetry.space_group_name_H-M   'P 1'
#
loop_
_entity.id
_entity.type
_entity.pdbx_description
1 polymer ?
#
loop_
_entity_poly.entity_id
_entity_poly.type
_entity_poly.pdbx_seq_one_letter_code
_entity_poly.pdbx_strand_id
1 'polypeptide(L)'
;MVPFLPGGRSCEGPHPRRLWAVARKHHPEECVYEAKTKPTDASVAAYFAGIEDEKRRKDCEEIAALMQRVTGCAPQMWGPGIVGFDRYHYRYESGHEGDSCVVGFSSRKSEVSVYLLAGYEAPETKDLLARLGKHRIGKACLYIKRLSDVRLDVLEELVVRSVAETRRRYPAAQG
;
A
#
# COMPACT_ATOMS: atom_id res chain seq x y z
N MET A 1 45.85 52.51 -27.22
CA MET A 1 45.79 52.42 -28.69
C MET A 1 44.93 51.22 -29.03
N VAL A 2 43.76 51.46 -29.61
CA VAL A 2 42.71 50.45 -29.90
C VAL A 2 43.06 49.68 -31.18
N PRO A 3 42.65 48.41 -31.32
CA PRO A 3 41.62 48.07 -32.31
C PRO A 3 40.66 46.98 -31.77
N PHE A 4 39.49 46.62 -32.29
CA PHE A 4 38.57 47.07 -33.33
C PHE A 4 37.35 46.11 -33.18
N LEU A 5 36.12 46.63 -33.14
CA LEU A 5 34.88 45.85 -33.27
C LEU A 5 34.73 45.36 -34.73
N PRO A 6 33.94 44.31 -35.05
CA PRO A 6 32.54 44.57 -35.39
C PRO A 6 31.56 43.42 -35.08
N GLY A 7 30.27 43.75 -35.02
CA GLY A 7 29.22 42.77 -35.32
C GLY A 7 27.95 42.85 -34.48
N GLY A 8 27.25 43.98 -34.53
CA GLY A 8 25.88 44.08 -34.02
C GLY A 8 24.84 43.50 -34.99
N ARG A 9 23.68 43.16 -34.46
CA ARG A 9 22.39 43.64 -34.99
C ARG A 9 21.28 43.56 -33.94
N SER A 10 20.68 44.73 -33.74
CA SER A 10 19.52 45.05 -32.91
C SER A 10 18.22 44.68 -33.62
N CYS A 11 17.17 44.36 -32.87
CA CYS A 11 15.78 44.70 -33.20
C CYS A 11 15.00 45.01 -31.91
N GLU A 12 14.53 46.25 -31.79
CA GLU A 12 13.61 46.84 -30.78
C GLU A 12 12.23 46.16 -30.81
N GLY A 13 11.58 45.86 -29.68
CA GLY A 13 10.59 46.71 -28.95
C GLY A 13 9.17 46.05 -29.01
N PRO A 14 8.12 46.44 -28.24
CA PRO A 14 8.03 47.47 -27.20
C PRO A 14 7.43 46.99 -25.84
N HIS A 15 7.61 47.82 -24.81
CA HIS A 15 6.90 47.79 -23.51
C HIS A 15 5.40 48.19 -23.71
N PRO A 16 4.45 47.83 -22.81
CA PRO A 16 4.38 48.54 -21.52
C PRO A 16 3.82 47.75 -20.32
N ARG A 17 4.09 48.37 -19.18
CA ARG A 17 3.70 48.04 -17.81
C ARG A 17 2.17 47.96 -17.64
N ARG A 18 1.71 46.90 -16.99
CA ARG A 18 0.48 46.93 -16.16
C ARG A 18 0.78 46.29 -14.82
N LEU A 19 0.85 47.14 -13.81
CA LEU A 19 0.71 46.80 -12.40
C LEU A 19 -0.66 46.13 -12.23
N TRP A 20 -0.66 44.86 -11.87
CA TRP A 20 -1.82 44.21 -11.28
C TRP A 20 -1.36 43.62 -9.96
N ALA A 21 -1.86 44.23 -8.89
CA ALA A 21 -1.82 43.65 -7.57
C ALA A 21 -2.64 42.35 -7.62
N VAL A 22 -1.97 41.21 -7.47
CA VAL A 22 -2.63 39.98 -7.07
C VAL A 22 -2.32 39.78 -5.61
N ALA A 23 -3.35 39.98 -4.81
CA ALA A 23 -3.44 39.44 -3.48
C ALA A 23 -2.97 37.97 -3.52
N ARG A 24 -1.81 37.69 -2.91
CA ARG A 24 -1.42 36.33 -2.52
C ARG A 24 -2.44 35.86 -1.49
N LYS A 25 -3.55 35.29 -1.96
CA LYS A 25 -4.33 34.38 -1.14
C LYS A 25 -3.44 33.16 -0.92
N HIS A 26 -2.79 33.11 0.24
CA HIS A 26 -2.42 31.83 0.81
C HIS A 26 -3.73 31.10 1.08
N HIS A 27 -4.13 30.24 0.16
CA HIS A 27 -4.97 29.11 0.51
C HIS A 27 -4.02 28.08 1.12
N PRO A 28 -4.07 27.80 2.43
CA PRO A 28 -3.56 26.53 2.93
C PRO A 28 -4.46 25.46 2.31
N GLU A 29 -4.05 24.94 1.16
CA GLU A 29 -4.62 23.71 0.64
C GLU A 29 -4.11 22.63 1.58
N GLU A 30 -4.85 22.41 2.68
CA GLU A 30 -4.68 21.25 3.53
C GLU A 30 -4.73 20.04 2.59
N CYS A 31 -3.58 19.41 2.40
CA CYS A 31 -3.45 18.22 1.58
C CYS A 31 -4.11 17.09 2.37
N VAL A 32 -5.45 17.03 2.32
CA VAL A 32 -6.24 15.95 2.89
C VAL A 32 -5.90 14.71 2.07
N TYR A 33 -4.89 13.98 2.51
CA TYR A 33 -4.59 12.66 1.99
C TYR A 33 -5.72 11.72 2.44
N GLU A 34 -6.73 11.56 1.60
CA GLU A 34 -7.76 10.57 1.84
C GLU A 34 -7.19 9.18 1.54
N ALA A 35 -7.13 8.33 2.57
CA ALA A 35 -6.79 6.93 2.40
C ALA A 35 -7.81 6.27 1.45
N LYS A 36 -7.34 5.86 0.26
CA LYS A 36 -8.18 5.26 -0.80
C LYS A 36 -8.75 3.89 -0.42
N THR A 37 -8.22 3.28 0.62
CA THR A 37 -8.64 1.97 1.13
C THR A 37 -9.33 2.17 2.47
N LYS A 38 -10.66 2.25 2.44
CA LYS A 38 -11.50 2.28 3.64
C LYS A 38 -12.25 0.95 3.77
N PRO A 39 -12.58 0.51 4.99
CA PRO A 39 -13.47 -0.63 5.18
C PRO A 39 -14.81 -0.36 4.50
N THR A 40 -15.38 -1.38 3.87
CA THR A 40 -16.69 -1.33 3.20
C THR A 40 -17.62 -2.40 3.77
N ASP A 41 -18.93 -2.19 3.62
CA ASP A 41 -19.96 -3.18 3.95
C ASP A 41 -20.08 -4.32 2.91
N ALA A 42 -19.13 -4.40 1.96
CA ALA A 42 -19.11 -5.46 0.99
C ALA A 42 -18.83 -6.81 1.67
N SER A 43 -19.55 -7.85 1.24
CA SER A 43 -19.38 -9.19 1.79
C SER A 43 -18.13 -9.86 1.23
N VAL A 44 -17.25 -10.31 2.12
CA VAL A 44 -16.07 -11.12 1.77
C VAL A 44 -16.48 -12.42 1.08
N ALA A 45 -17.59 -13.03 1.51
CA ALA A 45 -18.13 -14.23 0.87
C ALA A 45 -18.60 -13.94 -0.57
N ALA A 46 -19.23 -12.78 -0.81
CA ALA A 46 -19.61 -12.37 -2.16
C ALA A 46 -18.37 -12.09 -3.04
N TYR A 47 -17.29 -11.56 -2.46
CA TYR A 47 -16.02 -11.39 -3.16
C TYR A 47 -15.41 -12.73 -3.62
N PHE A 48 -15.41 -13.75 -2.75
CA PHE A 48 -14.96 -15.09 -3.14
C PHE A 48 -15.89 -15.76 -4.15
N ALA A 49 -17.21 -15.60 -4.02
CA ALA A 49 -18.17 -16.11 -4.99
C ALA A 49 -17.98 -15.50 -6.39
N GLY A 50 -17.48 -14.25 -6.48
CA GLY A 50 -17.13 -13.60 -7.73
C GLY A 50 -15.86 -14.14 -8.42
N ILE A 51 -15.10 -15.02 -7.77
CA ILE A 51 -13.91 -15.64 -8.37
C ILE A 51 -14.33 -16.86 -9.21
N GLU A 52 -14.27 -16.69 -10.54
CA GLU A 52 -14.63 -17.72 -11.52
C GLU A 52 -13.79 -18.99 -11.39
N ASP A 53 -12.48 -18.84 -11.13
CA ASP A 53 -11.56 -19.97 -10.98
C ASP A 53 -11.70 -20.60 -9.58
N GLU A 54 -12.21 -21.85 -9.54
CA GLU A 54 -12.41 -22.57 -8.28
C GLU A 54 -11.12 -22.79 -7.48
N LYS A 55 -9.98 -23.03 -8.15
CA LYS A 55 -8.69 -23.21 -7.46
C LYS A 55 -8.25 -21.91 -6.83
N ARG A 56 -8.39 -20.79 -7.56
CA ARG A 56 -8.10 -19.46 -7.02
C ARG A 56 -8.99 -19.15 -5.82
N ARG A 57 -10.27 -19.50 -5.89
CA ARG A 57 -11.22 -19.28 -4.80
C ARG A 57 -10.80 -20.02 -3.54
N LYS A 58 -10.48 -21.32 -3.68
CA LYS A 58 -9.96 -22.15 -2.60
C LYS A 58 -8.66 -21.58 -2.02
N ASP A 59 -7.71 -21.18 -2.87
CA ASP A 59 -6.48 -20.53 -2.42
C ASP A 59 -6.78 -19.26 -1.60
N CYS A 60 -7.73 -18.42 -2.04
CA CYS A 60 -8.12 -17.21 -1.31
C CYS A 60 -8.82 -17.51 0.02
N GLU A 61 -9.68 -18.52 0.06
CA GLU A 61 -10.35 -18.98 1.28
C GLU A 61 -9.34 -19.51 2.31
N GLU A 62 -8.37 -20.31 1.88
CA GLU A 62 -7.30 -20.83 2.74
C GLU A 62 -6.41 -19.71 3.29
N ILE A 63 -6.04 -18.73 2.46
CA ILE A 63 -5.29 -17.55 2.91
C ILE A 63 -6.11 -16.75 3.91
N ALA A 64 -7.41 -16.57 3.67
CA ALA A 64 -8.29 -15.85 4.58
C ALA A 64 -8.40 -16.56 5.94
N ALA A 65 -8.57 -17.89 5.93
CA ALA A 65 -8.62 -18.69 7.15
C ALA A 65 -7.31 -18.62 7.94
N LEU A 66 -6.15 -18.69 7.26
CA LEU A 66 -4.84 -18.52 7.89
C LEU A 66 -4.70 -17.13 8.53
N MET A 67 -5.03 -16.06 7.80
CA MET A 67 -4.95 -14.71 8.34
C MET A 67 -5.90 -14.49 9.52
N GLN A 68 -7.12 -15.06 9.46
CA GLN A 68 -8.07 -15.05 10.57
C GLN A 68 -7.52 -15.77 11.80
N ARG A 69 -6.90 -16.96 11.63
CA ARG A 69 -6.26 -17.70 12.73
C ARG A 69 -5.13 -16.90 13.38
N VAL A 70 -4.29 -16.26 12.57
CA VAL A 70 -3.14 -15.49 13.07
C VAL A 70 -3.57 -14.19 13.76
N THR A 71 -4.53 -13.46 13.19
CA THR A 71 -4.95 -12.16 13.72
C THR A 71 -5.99 -12.28 14.84
N GLY A 72 -6.80 -13.33 14.83
CA GLY A 72 -8.00 -13.48 15.65
C GLY A 72 -9.17 -12.59 15.19
N CYS A 73 -9.03 -11.89 14.07
CA CYS A 73 -10.00 -10.91 13.58
C CYS A 73 -10.79 -11.47 12.39
N ALA A 74 -12.06 -11.10 12.29
CA ALA A 74 -12.86 -11.44 11.12
C ALA A 74 -12.35 -10.70 9.87
N PRO A 75 -12.40 -11.32 8.68
CA PRO A 75 -12.08 -10.64 7.43
C PRO A 75 -13.09 -9.54 7.15
N GLN A 76 -12.61 -8.40 6.67
CA GLN A 76 -13.45 -7.29 6.21
C GLN A 76 -13.03 -6.88 4.80
N MET A 77 -13.98 -6.41 3.99
CA MET A 77 -13.65 -5.82 2.70
C MET A 77 -13.12 -4.40 2.87
N TRP A 78 -12.08 -4.10 2.12
CA TRP A 78 -11.42 -2.80 2.04
C TRP A 78 -11.38 -2.35 0.59
N GLY A 79 -11.95 -1.18 0.31
CA GLY A 79 -12.06 -0.63 -1.04
C GLY A 79 -12.70 -1.62 -2.04
N PRO A 80 -12.20 -1.68 -3.29
CA PRO A 80 -12.86 -2.42 -4.37
C PRO A 80 -12.54 -3.93 -4.43
N GLY A 81 -11.63 -4.44 -3.58
CA GLY A 81 -11.17 -5.83 -3.74
C GLY A 81 -10.02 -6.25 -2.85
N ILE A 82 -9.91 -5.67 -1.65
CA ILE A 82 -8.92 -6.09 -0.65
C ILE A 82 -9.68 -6.74 0.50
N VAL A 83 -9.28 -7.93 0.90
CA VAL A 83 -9.75 -8.57 2.13
C VAL A 83 -8.71 -8.25 3.20
N GLY A 84 -9.07 -7.38 4.12
CA GLY A 84 -8.22 -6.94 5.23
C GLY A 84 -8.61 -7.59 6.54
N PHE A 85 -7.63 -7.74 7.43
CA PHE A 85 -7.79 -8.26 8.78
C PHE A 85 -7.19 -7.27 9.77
N ASP A 86 -7.96 -7.04 10.85
CA ASP A 86 -7.63 -6.06 11.89
C ASP A 86 -7.50 -4.64 11.31
N ARG A 87 -7.36 -3.63 12.16
CA ARG A 87 -7.19 -2.23 11.75
C ARG A 87 -6.16 -1.55 12.63
N TYR A 88 -5.26 -0.79 12.01
CA TYR A 88 -4.39 0.13 12.72
C TYR A 88 -4.52 1.52 12.12
N HIS A 89 -4.29 2.52 12.97
CA HIS A 89 -4.25 3.92 12.58
C HIS A 89 -2.78 4.35 12.50
N TYR A 90 -2.37 4.89 11.36
CA TYR A 90 -1.03 5.43 11.16
C TYR A 90 -1.07 6.94 11.15
N ARG A 91 -0.01 7.56 11.64
CA ARG A 91 0.20 9.02 11.57
C ARG A 91 1.64 9.29 11.16
N TYR A 92 1.81 10.05 10.09
CA TYR A 92 3.10 10.54 9.61
C TYR A 92 3.45 11.87 10.27
N GLU A 93 4.76 12.17 10.34
CA GLU A 93 5.27 13.44 10.86
C GLU A 93 4.79 14.66 10.05
N SER A 94 4.44 14.46 8.79
CA SER A 94 3.83 15.49 7.93
C SER A 94 2.39 15.85 8.30
N GLY A 95 1.82 15.21 9.33
CA GLY A 95 0.43 15.39 9.75
C GLY A 95 -0.57 14.52 8.97
N HIS A 96 -0.12 13.68 8.04
CA HIS A 96 -0.99 12.75 7.33
C HIS A 96 -1.30 11.54 8.19
N GLU A 97 -2.58 11.29 8.44
CA GLU A 97 -3.05 10.13 9.19
C GLU A 97 -4.13 9.36 8.45
N GLY A 98 -4.35 8.12 8.85
CA GLY A 98 -5.37 7.28 8.25
C GLY A 98 -5.41 5.89 8.82
N ASP A 99 -6.41 5.13 8.39
CA ASP A 99 -6.60 3.74 8.78
C ASP A 99 -6.16 2.80 7.67
N SER A 100 -5.56 1.69 8.08
CA SER A 100 -5.22 0.59 7.18
C SER A 100 -5.40 -0.75 7.88
N CYS A 101 -5.58 -1.83 7.12
CA CYS A 101 -5.64 -3.18 7.67
C CYS A 101 -4.24 -3.63 8.12
N VAL A 102 -4.11 -4.37 9.23
CA VAL A 102 -2.80 -4.86 9.71
C VAL A 102 -2.18 -5.85 8.74
N VAL A 103 -3.01 -6.71 8.17
CA VAL A 103 -2.66 -7.64 7.10
C VAL A 103 -3.86 -7.74 6.16
N GLY A 104 -3.61 -8.03 4.90
CA GLY A 104 -4.70 -8.29 3.97
C GLY A 104 -4.20 -8.95 2.70
N PHE A 105 -5.12 -9.30 1.82
CA PHE A 105 -4.78 -9.77 0.49
C PHE A 105 -5.80 -9.31 -0.55
N SER A 106 -5.41 -9.36 -1.81
CA SER A 106 -6.28 -9.06 -2.94
C SER A 106 -6.05 -10.10 -4.03
N SER A 107 -7.13 -10.66 -4.55
CA SER A 107 -7.10 -11.52 -5.72
C SER A 107 -7.10 -10.63 -6.97
N ARG A 108 -5.95 -10.54 -7.64
CA ARG A 108 -5.84 -9.88 -8.96
C ARG A 108 -5.96 -10.92 -10.07
N LYS A 109 -6.23 -10.46 -11.28
CA LYS A 109 -6.46 -11.32 -12.47
C LYS A 109 -5.34 -12.35 -12.72
N SER A 110 -4.09 -12.05 -12.35
CA SER A 110 -2.92 -12.92 -12.56
C SER A 110 -2.38 -13.59 -11.28
N GLU A 111 -2.55 -12.97 -10.12
CA GLU A 111 -1.86 -13.35 -8.88
C GLU A 111 -2.57 -12.81 -7.64
N VAL A 112 -2.34 -13.46 -6.50
CA VAL A 112 -2.79 -13.00 -5.19
C VAL A 112 -1.71 -12.09 -4.61
N SER A 113 -2.09 -10.86 -4.29
CA SER A 113 -1.24 -9.88 -3.63
C SER A 113 -1.52 -9.93 -2.13
N VAL A 114 -0.58 -10.42 -1.34
CA VAL A 114 -0.61 -10.45 0.12
C VAL A 114 0.11 -9.20 0.65
N TYR A 115 -0.55 -8.41 1.47
CA TYR A 115 -0.02 -7.18 2.05
C TYR A 115 0.61 -7.48 3.41
N LEU A 116 1.92 -7.32 3.51
CA LEU A 116 2.73 -7.49 4.72
C LEU A 116 3.39 -6.13 5.02
N LEU A 117 2.71 -5.33 5.84
CA LEU A 117 3.02 -3.89 5.99
C LEU A 117 4.31 -3.61 6.76
N ALA A 118 4.71 -4.53 7.64
CA ALA A 118 5.92 -4.39 8.44
C ALA A 118 6.69 -5.71 8.53
N GLY A 119 7.98 -5.63 8.88
CA GLY A 119 8.82 -6.79 9.16
C GLY A 119 9.50 -7.43 7.93
N TYR A 120 9.22 -6.98 6.69
CA TYR A 120 9.84 -7.53 5.48
C TYR A 120 11.34 -7.24 5.35
N GLU A 121 11.84 -6.20 6.03
CA GLU A 121 13.24 -5.75 5.97
C GLU A 121 14.16 -6.56 6.89
N ALA A 122 13.58 -7.23 7.89
CA ALA A 122 14.32 -8.01 8.88
C ALA A 122 15.08 -9.17 8.18
N PRO A 123 16.36 -9.40 8.51
CA PRO A 123 17.16 -10.48 7.92
C PRO A 123 16.46 -11.84 7.96
N GLU A 124 15.84 -12.15 9.09
CA GLU A 124 15.14 -13.42 9.32
C GLU A 124 13.90 -13.57 8.42
N THR A 125 13.27 -12.45 8.06
CA THR A 125 12.17 -12.46 7.09
C THR A 125 12.68 -12.75 5.69
N LYS A 126 13.90 -12.33 5.34
CA LYS A 126 14.54 -12.67 4.05
C LYS A 126 14.85 -14.16 3.95
N ASP A 127 15.30 -14.78 5.04
CA ASP A 127 15.49 -16.24 5.11
C ASP A 127 14.18 -17.00 4.93
N LEU A 128 13.10 -16.53 5.56
CA LEU A 128 11.76 -17.11 5.35
C LEU A 128 11.30 -16.96 3.91
N LEU A 129 11.45 -15.78 3.32
CA LEU A 129 11.11 -15.54 1.91
C LEU A 129 11.90 -16.47 0.99
N ALA A 130 13.21 -16.67 1.21
CA ALA A 130 14.01 -17.61 0.42
C ALA A 130 13.47 -19.04 0.49
N ARG A 131 12.89 -19.42 1.62
CA ARG A 131 12.28 -20.75 1.85
C ARG A 131 10.81 -20.82 1.44
N LEU A 132 10.14 -19.71 1.14
CA LEU A 132 8.70 -19.66 0.85
C LEU A 132 8.35 -20.40 -0.45
N GLY A 133 9.23 -20.37 -1.44
CA GLY A 133 8.98 -20.96 -2.77
C GLY A 133 8.85 -19.88 -3.85
N LYS A 134 7.99 -20.11 -4.85
CA LYS A 134 7.91 -19.24 -6.04
C LYS A 134 7.01 -18.03 -5.78
N HIS A 135 7.63 -16.91 -5.43
CA HIS A 135 6.96 -15.66 -5.13
C HIS A 135 7.68 -14.46 -5.75
N ARG A 136 7.01 -13.31 -5.76
CA ARG A 136 7.64 -12.00 -6.00
C ARG A 136 7.41 -11.11 -4.79
N ILE A 137 8.39 -10.29 -4.44
CA ILE A 137 8.27 -9.33 -3.35
C ILE A 137 8.32 -7.91 -3.89
N GLY A 138 7.40 -7.08 -3.45
CA GLY A 138 7.42 -5.62 -3.57
C GLY A 138 7.92 -4.96 -2.29
N LYS A 139 7.61 -3.68 -2.09
CA LYS A 139 8.03 -2.97 -0.86
C LYS A 139 7.28 -3.46 0.38
N ALA A 140 5.96 -3.64 0.31
CA ALA A 140 5.13 -4.08 1.44
C ALA A 140 4.12 -5.16 1.03
N CYS A 141 4.39 -5.82 -0.09
CA CYS A 141 3.47 -6.78 -0.68
C CYS A 141 4.22 -7.98 -1.26
N LEU A 142 3.62 -9.14 -1.10
CA LEU A 142 4.07 -10.43 -1.56
C LEU A 142 3.09 -10.91 -2.64
N TYR A 143 3.60 -11.22 -3.81
CA TYR A 143 2.79 -11.69 -4.93
C TYR A 143 2.98 -13.17 -5.15
N ILE A 144 1.88 -13.90 -5.14
CA ILE A 144 1.85 -15.36 -5.22
C ILE A 144 0.91 -15.76 -6.35
N LYS A 145 1.40 -16.60 -7.26
CA LYS A 145 0.57 -17.08 -8.37
C LYS A 145 -0.45 -18.10 -7.93
N ARG A 146 -0.08 -19.06 -7.07
CA ARG A 146 -0.95 -20.13 -6.54
C ARG A 146 -0.44 -20.54 -5.18
N LEU A 147 -1.34 -20.99 -4.31
CA LEU A 147 -0.93 -21.43 -2.96
C LEU A 147 -0.08 -22.70 -3.03
N SER A 148 -0.26 -23.56 -4.04
CA SER A 148 0.57 -24.76 -4.26
C SER A 148 2.03 -24.48 -4.62
N ASP A 149 2.35 -23.27 -5.08
CA ASP A 149 3.73 -22.88 -5.43
C ASP A 149 4.51 -22.34 -4.21
N VAL A 150 3.83 -22.21 -3.05
CA VAL A 150 4.40 -21.68 -1.81
C VAL A 150 4.18 -22.62 -0.63
N ARG A 151 5.04 -22.50 0.38
CA ARG A 151 4.96 -23.26 1.62
C ARG A 151 4.06 -22.53 2.63
N LEU A 152 2.92 -23.15 2.97
CA LEU A 152 1.89 -22.53 3.81
C LEU A 152 2.39 -22.26 5.25
N ASP A 153 3.21 -23.15 5.79
CA ASP A 153 3.90 -23.00 7.08
C ASP A 153 4.73 -21.71 7.12
N VAL A 154 5.49 -21.46 6.05
CA VAL A 154 6.33 -20.25 5.94
C VAL A 154 5.47 -19.00 5.77
N LEU A 155 4.41 -19.09 4.97
CA LEU A 155 3.49 -17.98 4.79
C LEU A 155 2.85 -17.59 6.13
N GLU A 156 2.47 -18.57 6.94
CA GLU A 156 1.95 -18.35 8.30
C GLU A 156 2.98 -17.64 9.17
N GLU A 157 4.22 -18.11 9.22
CA GLU A 157 5.29 -17.44 9.98
C GLU A 157 5.54 -16.00 9.52
N LEU A 158 5.52 -15.75 8.21
CA LEU A 158 5.66 -14.40 7.63
C LEU A 158 4.52 -13.48 8.07
N VAL A 159 3.29 -13.97 8.03
CA VAL A 159 2.10 -13.22 8.46
C VAL A 159 2.15 -12.93 9.96
N VAL A 160 2.47 -13.93 10.80
CA VAL A 160 2.61 -13.77 12.25
C VAL A 160 3.62 -12.68 12.59
N ARG A 161 4.80 -12.71 11.96
CA ARG A 161 5.84 -11.72 12.18
C ARG A 161 5.40 -10.33 11.74
N SER A 162 4.76 -10.22 10.57
CA SER A 162 4.28 -8.95 10.05
C SER A 162 3.20 -8.32 10.94
N VAL A 163 2.26 -9.15 11.42
CA VAL A 163 1.21 -8.72 12.35
C VAL A 163 1.81 -8.27 13.68
N ALA A 164 2.74 -9.05 14.25
CA ALA A 164 3.39 -8.71 15.51
C ALA A 164 4.18 -7.39 15.41
N GLU A 165 4.94 -7.21 14.33
CA GLU A 165 5.72 -5.98 14.12
C GLU A 165 4.81 -4.77 13.85
N THR A 166 3.72 -4.95 13.08
CA THR A 166 2.74 -3.87 12.86
C THR A 166 2.09 -3.45 14.17
N ARG A 167 1.62 -4.39 15.00
CA ARG A 167 1.04 -4.12 16.32
C ARG A 167 2.04 -3.50 17.29
N ARG A 168 3.34 -3.84 17.17
CA ARG A 168 4.42 -3.22 17.95
C ARG A 168 4.70 -1.78 17.53
N ARG A 169 4.69 -1.48 16.23
CA ARG A 169 4.92 -0.13 15.67
C ARG A 169 3.72 0.79 15.89
N TYR A 170 2.53 0.24 15.78
CA TYR A 170 1.25 0.93 15.93
C TYR A 170 0.44 0.23 17.01
N PRO A 171 0.81 0.41 18.30
CA PRO A 171 -0.04 -0.06 19.37
C PRO A 171 -1.40 0.62 19.20
N ALA A 172 -2.48 -0.16 19.18
CA ALA A 172 -3.81 0.42 19.32
C ALA A 172 -3.75 1.31 20.57
N ALA A 173 -4.11 2.59 20.45
CA ALA A 173 -4.16 3.49 21.59
C ALA A 173 -5.05 2.81 22.63
N GLN A 174 -4.41 2.21 23.64
CA GLN A 174 -5.11 1.63 24.77
C GLN A 174 -5.72 2.83 25.48
N GLY A 175 -7.04 2.94 25.37
CA GLY A 175 -7.82 3.88 26.18
C GLY A 175 -7.64 3.59 27.65
#